data_AF-A0A529XP68-F1
#
_entry.id   AF-A0A529XP68-F1
#
_cell.length_a   1.000
_cell.length_b   1.000
_cell.length_c   1.000
_cell.angle_alpha   90.00
_cell.angle_beta   90.00
_cell.angle_gamma   90.00
#
_symmetry.space_group_name_H-M   'P 1'
#
loop_
_entity.id
_entity.type
_entity.pdbx_description
1 polymer ?
#
loop_
_entity_poly.entity_id
_entity_poly.type
_entity_poly.pdbx_seq_one_letter_code
_entity_poly.pdbx_strand_id
1 'polypeptide(L)'
;SIDQGTVTMGEVLTVLPFQNTLATFKISGKDLVAGLESGLSQVEDGAGRFPQVAGLKYSFDKSVAPNAGRVKSVEVMENGAWAPINPDKQYLVATNNYVRQGGDGYKVFAEKAKDAYDYGPGLEQVVADYLGAHRPYTPKLDGRITEIAATTAAAEPAKPAESAKPAETAPANAEPAMPAMPSGSSDIAGTPPAVPAETVPAAPAETAKPAET
;
A
#
# COMPACT_ATOMS: atom_id res chain seq x y z
N SER A 1 1.78 10.63 2.93
CA SER A 1 1.65 10.06 4.29
C SER A 1 0.54 10.80 5.02
N ILE A 2 0.06 10.27 6.15
CA ILE A 2 -0.85 11.00 7.05
C ILE A 2 -0.03 11.38 8.29
N ASP A 3 -0.02 12.65 8.65
CA ASP A 3 0.79 13.15 9.75
C ASP A 3 0.10 12.90 11.10
N GLN A 4 0.89 12.95 12.18
CA GLN A 4 0.34 12.82 13.52
C GLN A 4 -0.53 14.03 13.85
N GLY A 5 -1.76 13.79 14.32
CA GLY A 5 -2.65 14.84 14.79
C GLY A 5 -4.08 14.64 14.33
N THR A 6 -4.77 15.75 14.10
CA THR A 6 -6.13 15.75 13.56
C THR A 6 -6.10 15.35 12.10
N VAL A 7 -6.58 14.15 11.79
CA VAL A 7 -6.72 13.69 10.40
C VAL A 7 -7.98 14.29 9.78
N THR A 8 -7.80 14.99 8.67
CA THR A 8 -8.85 15.63 7.88
C THR A 8 -9.12 14.84 6.59
N MET A 9 -10.29 15.06 5.98
CA MET A 9 -10.58 14.45 4.67
C MET A 9 -9.60 14.92 3.58
N GLY A 10 -9.09 16.17 3.68
CA GLY A 10 -8.07 16.68 2.75
C GLY A 10 -6.77 15.87 2.78
N GLU A 11 -6.34 15.43 3.96
CA GLU A 11 -5.16 14.56 4.10
C GLU A 11 -5.43 13.15 3.53
N VAL A 12 -6.61 12.58 3.76
CA VAL A 12 -6.99 11.28 3.19
C VAL A 12 -6.94 11.33 1.66
N LEU A 13 -7.52 12.37 1.05
CA LEU A 13 -7.50 12.57 -0.40
C LEU A 13 -6.09 12.83 -0.95
N THR A 14 -5.19 13.42 -0.16
CA THR A 14 -3.79 13.61 -0.55
C THR A 14 -3.03 12.27 -0.60
N VAL A 15 -3.38 11.32 0.28
CA VAL A 15 -2.75 9.98 0.31
C VAL A 15 -3.39 9.02 -0.68
N LEU A 16 -4.69 9.17 -0.95
CA LEU A 16 -5.45 8.40 -1.92
C LEU A 16 -5.95 9.32 -3.05
N PRO A 17 -5.04 9.85 -3.90
CA PRO A 17 -5.42 10.81 -4.94
C PRO A 17 -6.20 10.19 -6.10
N PHE A 18 -6.17 8.86 -6.20
CA PHE A 18 -6.92 8.12 -7.21
C PHE A 18 -8.30 7.75 -6.69
N GLN A 19 -9.32 7.96 -7.51
CA GLN A 19 -10.72 7.60 -7.22
C GLN A 19 -10.95 6.09 -7.36
N ASN A 20 -10.11 5.31 -6.68
CA ASN A 20 -10.21 3.86 -6.65
C ASN A 20 -11.36 3.44 -5.71
N THR A 21 -12.06 2.37 -6.09
CA THR A 21 -13.14 1.78 -5.30
C THR A 21 -12.65 0.51 -4.61
N LEU A 22 -13.32 0.15 -3.51
CA LEU A 22 -13.16 -1.15 -2.90
C LEU A 22 -13.70 -2.24 -3.83
N ALA A 23 -12.83 -3.20 -4.16
CA ALA A 23 -13.16 -4.38 -4.94
C ALA A 23 -13.06 -5.64 -4.08
N THR A 24 -13.97 -6.59 -4.29
CA THR A 24 -13.94 -7.90 -3.63
C THR A 24 -14.02 -9.01 -4.65
N PHE A 25 -13.35 -10.12 -4.41
CA PHE A 25 -13.34 -11.27 -5.32
C PHE A 25 -12.90 -12.54 -4.59
N LYS A 26 -13.23 -13.70 -5.16
CA LYS A 26 -12.73 -14.99 -4.72
C LYS A 26 -11.54 -15.42 -5.57
N ILE A 27 -10.52 -15.98 -4.94
CA ILE A 27 -9.33 -16.48 -5.62
C ILE A 27 -8.75 -17.70 -4.89
N SER A 28 -8.06 -18.59 -5.62
CA SER A 28 -7.39 -19.73 -4.99
C SER A 28 -6.20 -19.27 -4.15
N GLY A 29 -5.85 -20.02 -3.10
CA GLY A 29 -4.67 -19.72 -2.29
C GLY A 29 -3.39 -19.68 -3.12
N LYS A 30 -3.25 -20.59 -4.10
CA LYS A 30 -2.11 -20.60 -5.04
C LYS A 30 -2.01 -19.31 -5.84
N ASP A 31 -3.13 -18.84 -6.39
CA ASP A 31 -3.17 -17.63 -7.21
C ASP A 31 -3.01 -16.37 -6.34
N LEU A 32 -3.43 -16.41 -5.06
CA LEU A 32 -3.14 -15.35 -4.09
C LEU A 32 -1.64 -15.22 -3.81
N VAL A 33 -0.94 -16.35 -3.61
CA VAL A 33 0.53 -16.36 -3.45
C VAL A 33 1.22 -15.83 -4.71
N ALA A 34 0.76 -16.21 -5.91
CA ALA A 34 1.29 -15.68 -7.16
C ALA A 34 1.08 -14.15 -7.28
N GLY A 35 -0.01 -13.62 -6.74
CA GLY A 35 -0.23 -12.18 -6.61
C GLY A 35 0.81 -11.52 -5.71
N LEU A 36 1.09 -12.10 -4.54
CA LEU A 36 2.14 -11.60 -3.64
C LEU A 36 3.53 -11.62 -4.28
N GLU A 37 3.88 -12.69 -5.00
CA GLU A 37 5.13 -12.79 -5.77
C GLU A 37 5.25 -11.65 -6.80
N SER A 38 4.16 -11.36 -7.52
CA SER A 38 4.11 -10.28 -8.50
C SER A 38 4.30 -8.91 -7.83
N GLY A 39 3.69 -8.71 -6.67
CA GLY A 39 3.85 -7.50 -5.86
C GLY A 39 5.26 -7.29 -5.31
N LEU A 40 5.99 -8.39 -5.07
CA LEU A 40 7.37 -8.36 -4.58
C LEU A 40 8.42 -8.29 -5.70
N SER A 41 8.00 -8.32 -6.97
CA SER A 41 8.91 -8.48 -8.10
C SER A 41 9.82 -7.29 -8.37
N GLN A 42 9.52 -6.12 -7.79
CA GLN A 42 10.28 -4.87 -7.95
C GLN A 42 10.44 -4.13 -6.61
N VAL A 43 10.55 -4.88 -5.52
CA VAL A 43 10.71 -4.28 -4.18
C VAL A 43 12.02 -3.49 -4.06
N GLU A 44 13.03 -3.83 -4.85
CA GLU A 44 14.32 -3.12 -4.93
C GLU A 44 14.18 -1.74 -5.58
N ASP A 45 13.27 -1.61 -6.54
CA ASP A 45 13.06 -0.37 -7.30
C ASP A 45 12.14 0.61 -6.54
N GLY A 46 11.68 0.24 -5.34
CA GLY A 46 10.69 1.02 -4.59
C GLY A 46 9.36 1.17 -5.32
N ALA A 47 9.04 0.24 -6.23
CA ALA A 47 7.83 0.30 -7.04
C ALA A 47 6.57 0.24 -6.15
N GLY A 48 5.53 0.99 -6.51
CA GLY A 48 4.26 1.09 -5.77
C GLY A 48 3.46 -0.21 -5.65
N ARG A 49 3.91 -1.30 -6.28
CA ARG A 49 3.26 -2.60 -6.30
C ARG A 49 3.44 -3.44 -5.02
N PHE A 50 4.26 -2.99 -4.08
CA PHE A 50 4.53 -3.72 -2.84
C PHE A 50 3.25 -3.93 -2.01
N PRO A 51 2.86 -5.19 -1.70
CA PRO A 51 1.57 -5.46 -1.09
C PRO A 51 1.57 -5.20 0.43
N GLN A 52 0.81 -4.19 0.86
CA GLN A 52 0.39 -4.07 2.25
C GLN A 52 -0.80 -4.99 2.51
N VAL A 53 -0.80 -5.72 3.64
CA VAL A 53 -1.77 -6.79 3.89
C VAL A 53 -2.48 -6.65 5.25
N ALA A 54 -3.70 -7.17 5.32
CA ALA A 54 -4.50 -7.33 6.53
C ALA A 54 -5.22 -8.69 6.48
N GLY A 55 -5.35 -9.37 7.62
CA GLY A 55 -5.90 -10.74 7.67
C GLY A 55 -4.97 -11.83 7.12
N LEU A 56 -3.78 -11.45 6.63
CA LEU A 56 -2.73 -12.32 6.11
C LEU A 56 -1.38 -11.87 6.66
N LYS A 57 -0.48 -12.82 6.90
CA LYS A 57 0.95 -12.60 7.14
C LYS A 57 1.77 -13.32 6.09
N TYR A 58 2.88 -12.74 5.68
CA TYR A 58 3.84 -13.45 4.83
C TYR A 58 5.28 -13.10 5.16
N SER A 59 6.16 -14.04 4.85
CA SER A 59 7.60 -13.82 4.84
C SER A 59 8.15 -13.90 3.42
N PHE A 60 9.18 -13.12 3.13
CA PHE A 60 9.81 -13.10 1.81
C PHE A 60 11.32 -12.92 1.89
N ASP A 61 12.04 -13.43 0.88
CA ASP A 61 13.50 -13.37 0.77
C ASP A 61 13.92 -12.57 -0.46
N LYS A 62 14.46 -11.37 -0.24
CA LYS A 62 14.90 -10.47 -1.32
C LYS A 62 16.11 -10.99 -2.09
N SER A 63 16.88 -11.93 -1.55
CA SER A 63 17.99 -12.53 -2.31
C SER A 63 17.52 -13.42 -3.45
N VAL A 64 16.28 -13.92 -3.38
CA VAL A 64 15.67 -14.74 -4.43
C VAL A 64 15.22 -13.84 -5.56
N ALA A 65 15.48 -14.26 -6.81
CA ALA A 65 15.07 -13.53 -8.00
C ALA A 65 13.54 -13.31 -8.04
N PRO A 66 13.07 -12.19 -8.62
CA PRO A 66 11.64 -11.93 -8.82
C PRO A 66 10.90 -13.09 -9.46
N ASN A 67 9.71 -13.42 -8.93
CA ASN A 67 8.86 -14.52 -9.40
C ASN A 67 9.52 -15.93 -9.33
N ALA A 68 10.64 -16.10 -8.61
CA ALA A 68 11.33 -17.38 -8.45
C ALA A 68 11.08 -18.05 -7.08
N GLY A 69 9.98 -17.69 -6.39
CA GLY A 69 9.67 -18.20 -5.04
C GLY A 69 10.28 -17.33 -3.95
N ARG A 70 10.09 -16.02 -4.07
CA ARG A 70 10.54 -15.02 -3.09
C ARG A 70 9.67 -15.06 -1.84
N VAL A 71 8.39 -15.40 -1.94
CA VAL A 71 7.50 -15.65 -0.80
C VAL A 71 7.83 -17.01 -0.18
N LYS A 72 8.08 -17.05 1.12
CA LYS A 72 8.56 -18.25 1.84
C LYS A 72 7.51 -18.86 2.75
N SER A 73 6.71 -18.03 3.40
CA SER A 73 5.55 -18.48 4.17
C SER A 73 4.41 -17.51 3.98
N VAL A 74 3.19 -18.04 3.99
CA VAL A 74 1.95 -17.26 4.00
C VAL A 74 1.00 -17.90 4.99
N GLU A 75 0.51 -17.09 5.91
CA GLU A 75 -0.48 -17.48 6.91
C GLU A 75 -1.70 -16.57 6.80
N VAL A 76 -2.87 -17.16 6.95
CA VAL A 76 -4.17 -16.48 6.90
C VAL A 76 -4.83 -16.59 8.27
N MET A 77 -5.50 -15.52 8.69
CA MET A 77 -6.28 -15.55 9.92
C MET A 77 -7.60 -16.27 9.65
N GLU A 78 -7.76 -17.46 10.23
CA GLU A 78 -8.97 -18.26 10.14
C GLU A 78 -9.48 -18.60 11.54
N ASN A 79 -10.75 -18.30 11.82
CA ASN A 79 -11.39 -18.60 13.11
C ASN A 79 -10.62 -18.09 14.34
N GLY A 80 -9.93 -16.95 14.21
CA GLY A 80 -9.14 -16.34 15.28
C GLY A 80 -7.74 -16.94 15.48
N ALA A 81 -7.32 -17.86 14.62
CA ALA A 81 -5.98 -18.44 14.64
C ALA A 81 -5.26 -18.21 13.30
N TRP A 82 -3.94 -18.10 13.35
CA TRP A 82 -3.11 -18.10 12.15
C TRP A 82 -2.95 -19.53 11.64
N ALA A 83 -3.28 -19.74 10.37
CA ALA A 83 -3.13 -21.03 9.70
C ALA A 83 -2.36 -20.84 8.39
N PRO A 84 -1.50 -21.80 7.98
CA PRO A 84 -0.87 -21.76 6.66
C PRO A 84 -1.90 -21.66 5.55
N ILE A 85 -1.59 -20.89 4.51
CA ILE A 85 -2.48 -20.79 3.35
C ILE A 85 -2.65 -22.14 2.68
N ASN A 86 -3.89 -22.50 2.34
CA ASN A 86 -4.19 -23.70 1.57
C ASN A 86 -4.24 -23.33 0.09
N PRO A 87 -3.38 -23.90 -0.79
CA PRO A 87 -3.31 -23.51 -2.20
C PRO A 87 -4.60 -23.76 -2.98
N ASP A 88 -5.37 -24.78 -2.61
CA ASP A 88 -6.58 -25.21 -3.31
C ASP A 88 -7.87 -24.57 -2.75
N LYS A 89 -7.78 -23.96 -1.56
CA LYS A 89 -8.90 -23.27 -0.93
C LYS A 89 -9.19 -21.94 -1.63
N GLN A 90 -10.48 -21.59 -1.73
CA GLN A 90 -10.93 -20.28 -2.22
C GLN A 90 -10.98 -19.28 -1.07
N TYR A 91 -10.37 -18.13 -1.27
CA TYR A 91 -10.33 -17.02 -0.32
C TYR A 91 -11.11 -15.83 -0.88
N LEU A 92 -11.94 -15.21 -0.04
CA LEU A 92 -12.54 -13.91 -0.34
C LEU A 92 -11.52 -12.83 0.01
N VAL A 93 -11.13 -12.04 -0.99
CA VAL A 93 -10.12 -10.99 -0.88
C VAL A 93 -10.77 -9.64 -1.16
N ALA A 94 -10.36 -8.63 -0.39
CA ALA A 94 -10.69 -7.24 -0.63
C ALA A 94 -9.43 -6.47 -1.05
N THR A 95 -9.50 -5.70 -2.13
CA THR A 95 -8.41 -4.84 -2.62
C THR A 95 -8.99 -3.62 -3.34
N ASN A 96 -8.16 -2.80 -3.97
CA ASN A 96 -8.64 -1.73 -4.85
C ASN A 96 -8.97 -2.26 -6.26
N ASN A 97 -9.94 -1.62 -6.93
CA ASN A 97 -10.34 -2.00 -8.29
C ASN A 97 -9.19 -2.04 -9.31
N TYR A 98 -8.23 -1.11 -9.24
CA TYR A 98 -7.07 -1.07 -10.14
C TYR A 98 -6.19 -2.34 -10.06
N VAL A 99 -5.81 -2.76 -8.86
CA VAL A 99 -5.02 -3.98 -8.61
C VAL A 99 -5.83 -5.23 -8.97
N ARG A 100 -7.12 -5.27 -8.63
CA ARG A 100 -8.00 -6.37 -9.04
C ARG A 100 -8.02 -6.55 -10.55
N GLN A 101 -8.06 -5.44 -11.30
CA GLN A 101 -8.07 -5.43 -12.77
C GLN A 101 -6.69 -5.71 -13.40
N GLY A 102 -5.68 -6.03 -12.60
CA GLY A 102 -4.34 -6.41 -13.08
C GLY A 102 -3.34 -5.27 -13.13
N GLY A 103 -3.69 -4.10 -12.59
CA GLY A 103 -2.75 -3.01 -12.33
C GLY A 103 -1.55 -3.48 -11.50
N ASP A 104 -0.44 -2.75 -11.59
CA ASP A 104 0.80 -3.03 -10.84
C ASP A 104 1.41 -4.43 -11.01
N GLY A 105 1.00 -5.15 -12.07
CA GLY A 105 1.50 -6.49 -12.38
C GLY A 105 0.66 -7.62 -11.79
N TYR A 106 -0.46 -7.32 -11.12
CA TYR A 106 -1.36 -8.31 -10.52
C TYR A 106 -2.28 -9.00 -11.55
N LYS A 107 -1.75 -9.35 -12.73
CA LYS A 107 -2.52 -9.97 -13.84
C LYS A 107 -3.29 -11.22 -13.41
N VAL A 108 -2.72 -11.97 -12.46
CA VAL A 108 -3.38 -13.15 -11.88
C VAL A 108 -4.75 -12.82 -11.26
N PHE A 109 -4.93 -11.64 -10.67
CA PHE A 109 -6.24 -11.21 -10.16
C PHE A 109 -7.20 -10.89 -11.30
N ALA A 110 -6.69 -10.31 -12.39
CA ALA A 110 -7.53 -10.05 -13.56
C ALA A 110 -8.06 -11.34 -14.19
N GLU A 111 -7.20 -12.35 -14.30
CA GLU A 111 -7.45 -13.58 -15.05
C GLU A 111 -8.10 -14.71 -14.23
N LYS A 112 -7.83 -14.79 -12.92
CA LYS A 112 -8.21 -15.94 -12.07
C LYS A 112 -9.25 -15.61 -11.01
N ALA A 113 -9.53 -14.33 -10.76
CA ALA A 113 -10.58 -13.94 -9.82
C ALA A 113 -11.95 -14.43 -10.27
N LYS A 114 -12.76 -14.84 -9.29
CA LYS A 114 -14.15 -15.25 -9.43
C LYS A 114 -15.03 -14.36 -8.59
N ASP A 115 -16.31 -14.26 -8.95
CA ASP A 115 -17.32 -13.49 -8.21
C ASP A 115 -16.84 -12.06 -7.89
N ALA A 116 -16.19 -11.41 -8.86
CA ALA A 116 -15.62 -10.09 -8.66
C ALA A 116 -16.71 -9.02 -8.56
N TYR A 117 -16.56 -8.12 -7.59
CA TYR A 117 -17.40 -6.96 -7.38
C TYR A 117 -16.51 -5.72 -7.23
N ASP A 118 -16.54 -4.84 -8.22
CA ASP A 118 -15.65 -3.66 -8.31
C ASP A 118 -16.35 -2.34 -7.95
N TYR A 119 -17.64 -2.38 -7.64
CA TYR A 119 -18.49 -1.21 -7.41
C TYR A 119 -18.67 -0.93 -5.91
N GLY A 120 -17.65 -1.20 -5.09
CA GLY A 120 -17.67 -0.83 -3.68
C GLY A 120 -17.54 0.68 -3.45
N PRO A 121 -17.61 1.12 -2.19
CA PRO A 121 -17.37 2.52 -1.83
C PRO A 121 -15.96 2.97 -2.25
N GLY A 122 -15.78 4.29 -2.41
CA GLY A 122 -14.46 4.89 -2.61
C GLY A 122 -13.53 4.58 -1.44
N LEU A 123 -12.26 4.32 -1.72
CA LEU A 123 -11.29 3.96 -0.68
C LEU A 123 -11.06 5.09 0.31
N GLU A 124 -11.14 6.34 -0.14
CA GLU A 124 -11.09 7.54 0.69
C GLU A 124 -12.19 7.51 1.76
N GLN A 125 -13.40 7.11 1.37
CA GLN A 125 -14.53 6.99 2.29
C GLN A 125 -14.31 5.83 3.27
N VAL A 126 -13.85 4.67 2.78
CA VAL A 126 -13.56 3.50 3.62
C VAL A 126 -12.52 3.84 4.70
N VAL A 127 -11.44 4.54 4.34
CA VAL A 127 -10.40 4.94 5.29
C VAL A 127 -10.94 5.97 6.28
N ALA A 128 -11.69 6.98 5.81
CA ALA A 128 -12.27 8.00 6.68
C ALA A 128 -13.26 7.39 7.69
N ASP A 129 -14.13 6.48 7.25
CA ASP A 129 -15.08 5.78 8.12
C ASP A 129 -14.36 4.91 9.14
N TYR A 130 -13.34 4.16 8.72
CA TYR A 130 -12.55 3.34 9.63
C TYR A 130 -11.85 4.20 10.70
N LEU A 131 -11.16 5.27 10.30
CA LEU A 131 -10.50 6.18 11.24
C LEU A 131 -11.52 6.88 12.16
N GLY A 132 -12.70 7.25 11.63
CA GLY A 132 -13.79 7.85 12.40
C GLY A 132 -14.36 6.92 13.47
N ALA A 133 -14.52 5.64 13.14
CA ALA A 133 -15.04 4.62 14.07
C ALA A 133 -14.03 4.18 15.14
N HIS A 134 -12.72 4.34 14.90
CA HIS A 134 -11.65 3.82 15.76
C HIS A 134 -10.84 4.94 16.44
N ARG A 135 -11.48 6.04 16.83
CA ARG A 135 -10.81 7.18 17.48
C ARG A 135 -10.60 6.94 18.99
N PRO A 136 -9.40 7.20 19.55
CA PRO A 136 -8.16 7.55 18.85
C PRO A 136 -7.51 6.34 18.18
N TYR A 137 -6.95 6.55 16.99
CA TYR A 137 -6.25 5.50 16.24
C TYR A 137 -4.74 5.66 16.38
N THR A 138 -4.04 4.54 16.58
CA THR A 138 -2.57 4.49 16.60
C THR A 138 -2.12 3.34 15.70
N PRO A 139 -1.41 3.62 14.58
CA PRO A 139 -0.91 2.58 13.70
C PRO A 139 0.15 1.73 14.42
N LYS A 140 0.19 0.44 14.12
CA LYS A 140 1.10 -0.52 14.74
C LYS A 140 1.75 -1.42 13.69
N LEU A 141 2.99 -1.81 13.97
CA LEU A 141 3.69 -2.85 13.23
C LEU A 141 3.30 -4.21 13.83
N ASP A 142 2.32 -4.89 13.23
CA ASP A 142 1.81 -6.18 13.73
C ASP A 142 2.59 -7.39 13.17
N GLY A 143 3.79 -7.15 12.62
CA GLY A 143 4.64 -8.20 12.04
C GLY A 143 4.00 -8.95 10.86
N ARG A 144 3.13 -8.27 10.09
CA ARG A 144 2.40 -8.92 8.98
C ARG A 144 3.30 -9.26 7.79
N ILE A 145 4.40 -8.54 7.64
CA ILE A 145 5.33 -8.69 6.54
C ILE A 145 6.72 -8.82 7.16
N THR A 146 7.42 -9.92 6.87
CA THR A 146 8.76 -10.19 7.39
C THR A 146 9.72 -10.45 6.24
N GLU A 147 10.76 -9.63 6.11
CA GLU A 147 11.90 -9.93 5.25
C GLU A 147 12.80 -10.92 5.98
N ILE A 148 13.05 -12.09 5.40
CA ILE A 148 14.02 -13.04 5.94
C ILE A 148 15.33 -12.90 5.18
N ALA A 149 16.43 -12.84 5.91
CA ALA A 149 17.76 -12.97 5.31
C ALA A 149 17.89 -14.38 4.73
N ALA A 150 18.65 -14.52 3.64
CA ALA A 150 18.98 -15.79 3.03
C ALA A 150 19.55 -16.75 4.11
N THR A 151 18.72 -17.63 4.64
CA THR A 151 19.20 -18.65 5.58
C THR A 151 19.91 -19.70 4.74
N THR A 152 21.23 -19.77 4.91
CA THR A 152 22.02 -20.92 4.49
C THR A 152 21.54 -22.13 5.29
N ALA A 153 20.80 -23.03 4.62
CA ALA A 153 20.59 -24.43 4.98
C ALA A 153 19.85 -24.79 6.30
N ALA A 154 19.22 -25.97 6.24
CA ALA A 154 18.41 -26.63 7.25
C ALA A 154 19.02 -26.65 8.67
N ALA A 155 18.17 -26.45 9.68
CA ALA A 155 18.50 -26.65 11.08
C ALA A 155 17.77 -27.88 11.64
N GLU A 156 18.52 -28.93 11.99
CA GLU A 156 18.41 -29.67 13.26
C GLU A 156 19.63 -30.63 13.43
N PRO A 157 20.21 -30.87 14.62
CA PRO A 157 20.41 -30.01 15.79
C PRO A 157 21.89 -29.88 16.22
N ALA A 158 22.15 -28.84 17.02
CA ALA A 158 23.45 -28.48 17.61
C ALA A 158 23.73 -29.15 18.97
N LYS A 159 25.01 -29.44 19.27
CA LYS A 159 25.68 -29.10 20.57
C LYS A 159 27.22 -29.36 20.53
N PRO A 160 28.03 -28.83 21.48
CA PRO A 160 28.71 -27.52 21.36
C PRO A 160 30.21 -27.55 21.76
N ALA A 161 30.94 -26.46 21.47
CA ALA A 161 32.10 -25.92 22.22
C ALA A 161 32.85 -24.93 21.30
N GLU A 162 33.60 -23.91 21.71
CA GLU A 162 33.75 -23.11 22.93
C GLU A 162 34.82 -22.06 22.55
N SER A 163 34.58 -20.80 22.95
CA SER A 163 35.54 -19.70 23.22
C SER A 163 36.81 -19.50 22.35
N ALA A 164 36.93 -18.30 21.74
CA ALA A 164 38.09 -17.41 21.95
C ALA A 164 37.92 -16.01 21.30
N LYS A 165 37.95 -14.98 22.13
CA LYS A 165 38.40 -13.58 21.88
C LYS A 165 39.53 -13.35 22.91
N PRO A 166 40.55 -12.46 22.75
CA PRO A 166 40.55 -11.03 22.35
C PRO A 166 41.68 -10.72 21.32
N ALA A 167 41.94 -9.54 20.73
CA ALA A 167 41.84 -8.11 21.07
C ALA A 167 41.93 -7.30 19.73
N GLU A 168 41.18 -6.21 19.52
CA GLU A 168 41.55 -4.78 19.69
C GLU A 168 42.63 -4.23 18.73
N THR A 169 42.23 -3.34 17.81
CA THR A 169 42.69 -1.93 17.69
C THR A 169 42.02 -1.23 16.50
N ALA A 170 41.46 -0.05 16.76
CA ALA A 170 40.97 0.91 15.76
C ALA A 170 42.16 1.72 15.18
N PRO A 171 41.96 2.52 14.11
CA PRO A 171 41.38 3.85 14.32
C PRO A 171 40.36 4.30 13.26
N ALA A 172 39.68 5.38 13.65
CA ALA A 172 38.61 6.10 12.99
C ALA A 172 38.98 6.71 11.64
N ASN A 173 37.98 6.87 10.75
CA ASN A 173 37.88 8.09 9.94
C ASN A 173 36.45 8.38 9.43
N ALA A 174 36.05 9.63 9.66
CA ALA A 174 35.20 10.52 8.85
C ALA A 174 33.70 10.20 8.60
N GLU A 175 32.86 10.91 9.36
CA GLU A 175 31.54 11.38 8.95
C GLU A 175 31.62 12.29 7.70
N PRO A 176 30.68 12.19 6.74
CA PRO A 176 30.42 13.27 5.79
C PRO A 176 29.37 14.22 6.39
N ALA A 177 29.82 15.44 6.68
CA ALA A 177 28.97 16.57 7.05
C ALA A 177 28.00 16.94 5.91
N MET A 178 26.74 17.18 6.26
CA MET A 178 25.77 17.79 5.35
C MET A 178 26.07 19.30 5.19
N PRO A 179 25.98 19.87 3.98
CA PRO A 179 26.12 21.30 3.77
C PRO A 179 25.01 22.09 4.47
N ALA A 180 25.37 23.20 5.12
CA ALA A 180 24.43 24.16 5.67
C ALA A 180 23.57 24.79 4.56
N MET A 181 22.25 24.83 4.77
CA MET A 181 21.34 25.62 3.94
C MET A 181 21.50 27.12 4.25
N PRO A 182 21.48 28.01 3.24
CA PRO A 182 21.52 29.44 3.48
C PRO A 182 20.20 29.91 4.13
N SER A 183 20.33 30.62 5.25
CA SER A 183 19.26 31.43 5.83
C SER A 183 19.00 32.64 4.94
N GLY A 184 17.76 32.76 4.45
CA GLY A 184 17.31 33.97 3.77
C GLY A 184 16.09 33.74 2.88
N SER A 185 14.90 33.77 3.48
CA SER A 185 13.83 34.64 2.98
C SER A 185 12.68 34.68 3.96
N SER A 186 12.51 35.87 4.52
CA SER A 186 11.45 36.38 5.36
C SER A 186 10.05 36.26 4.74
N ASP A 187 9.06 36.06 5.60
CA ASP A 187 7.70 36.60 5.59
C ASP A 187 6.99 36.80 4.23
N ILE A 188 5.96 35.99 3.99
CA ILE A 188 4.78 36.40 3.21
C ILE A 188 3.51 36.13 4.01
N ALA A 189 3.35 36.88 5.10
CA ALA A 189 2.03 37.15 5.63
C ALA A 189 1.30 38.11 4.67
N GLY A 190 0.15 37.67 4.17
CA GLY A 190 -0.93 38.54 3.70
C GLY A 190 -0.78 39.13 2.30
N THR A 191 -1.25 38.39 1.29
CA THR A 191 -2.08 38.94 0.19
C THR A 191 -2.73 37.75 -0.53
N PRO A 192 -4.07 37.58 -0.52
CA PRO A 192 -4.72 36.56 -1.34
C PRO A 192 -4.59 36.91 -2.83
N PRO A 193 -4.40 35.93 -3.73
CA PRO A 193 -4.39 36.20 -5.15
C PRO A 193 -5.77 36.69 -5.62
N ALA A 194 -5.79 37.84 -6.31
CA ALA A 194 -6.99 38.39 -6.93
C ALA A 194 -7.37 37.53 -8.16
N VAL A 195 -8.59 36.98 -8.14
CA VAL A 195 -9.20 36.34 -9.31
C VAL A 195 -9.89 37.44 -10.13
N PRO A 196 -9.52 37.69 -11.40
CA PRO A 196 -10.31 38.56 -12.24
C PRO A 196 -11.67 37.89 -12.53
N ALA A 197 -12.75 38.62 -12.26
CA ALA A 197 -14.11 38.21 -12.57
C ALA A 197 -14.30 38.17 -14.09
N GLU A 198 -14.47 36.97 -14.65
CA GLU A 198 -14.90 36.82 -16.03
C GLU A 198 -16.43 36.80 -16.10
N THR A 199 -16.95 37.66 -16.95
CA THR A 199 -18.35 38.05 -17.07
C THR A 199 -19.19 36.96 -17.69
N VAL A 200 -20.33 36.66 -17.04
CA VAL A 200 -21.41 35.83 -17.58
C VAL A 200 -22.05 36.54 -18.79
N PRO A 201 -22.06 35.95 -19.99
CA PRO A 201 -22.92 36.45 -21.06
C PRO A 201 -24.36 36.01 -20.82
N ALA A 202 -25.26 36.98 -20.89
CA ALA A 202 -26.70 36.84 -20.72
C ALA A 202 -27.32 35.85 -21.71
N ALA A 203 -28.32 35.10 -21.23
CA ALA A 203 -29.22 34.30 -22.03
C ALA A 203 -29.92 35.16 -23.11
N PRO A 204 -30.01 34.71 -24.37
CA PRO A 204 -30.85 35.37 -25.34
C PRO A 204 -32.34 35.06 -25.07
N ALA A 205 -33.14 36.11 -25.17
CA ALA A 205 -34.58 36.13 -25.01
C ALA A 205 -35.30 35.21 -26.01
N GLU A 206 -36.27 34.46 -25.49
CA GLU A 206 -37.26 33.72 -26.29
C GLU A 206 -38.32 34.69 -26.80
N THR A 207 -38.26 35.02 -28.09
CA THR A 207 -39.30 35.78 -28.79
C THR A 207 -40.12 34.90 -29.71
N ALA A 208 -41.41 34.86 -29.38
CA ALA A 208 -42.56 34.90 -30.30
C ALA A 208 -42.82 33.76 -31.30
N LYS A 209 -43.90 33.03 -30.95
CA LYS A 209 -44.93 32.38 -31.78
C LYS A 209 -45.26 33.11 -33.12
N PRO A 210 -45.67 32.35 -34.15
CA PRO A 210 -46.98 32.58 -34.81
C PRO A 210 -47.79 31.25 -34.97
N ALA A 211 -49.07 31.21 -34.60
CA ALA A 211 -50.28 31.31 -35.45
C ALA A 211 -50.51 30.08 -36.35
N GLU A 212 -51.45 29.20 -35.96
CA GLU A 212 -52.69 28.86 -36.70
C GLU A 212 -52.50 28.19 -38.07
N THR A 213 -52.80 26.90 -38.20
CA THR A 213 -54.07 26.32 -38.72
C THR A 213 -54.06 24.81 -38.57
#